data_AF-A0A8S1ELP3-F1
#
_entry.id   AF-A0A8S1ELP3-F1
#
_cell.length_a   1.000
_cell.length_b   1.000
_cell.length_c   1.000
_cell.angle_alpha   90.00
_cell.angle_beta   90.00
_cell.angle_gamma   90.00
#
_symmetry.space_group_name_H-M   'P 1'
#
loop_
_entity.id
_entity.type
_entity.pdbx_description
1 polymer ?
#
loop_
_entity_poly.entity_id
_entity_poly.type
_entity_poly.pdbx_seq_one_letter_code
_entity_poly.pdbx_strand_id
1 'polypeptide(L)'
;MWDLLVLTAANEKQKSTFLKQLNHLDLREYCKNVDVVSDANDKCRIGSGGSTIQVIQHLIRMYNNSLKSMKILLCHSGGLSQRMPHLSAYGKAFGYLPNGMTILENKLRHYL
;
A
#
# COMPACT_ATOMS: atom_id res chain seq x y z
N MET A 1 -15.29 7.27 -0.99
CA MET A 1 -14.88 5.99 -0.36
C MET A 1 -14.40 5.01 -1.42
N TRP A 2 -13.25 4.40 -1.19
CA TRP A 2 -12.63 3.42 -2.09
C TRP A 2 -13.10 1.99 -1.74
N ASP A 3 -13.22 1.11 -2.73
CA ASP A 3 -13.57 -0.30 -2.49
C ASP A 3 -12.36 -1.11 -2.01
N LEU A 4 -11.17 -0.75 -2.47
CA LEU A 4 -9.92 -1.39 -2.11
C LEU A 4 -8.77 -0.38 -2.12
N LEU A 5 -8.00 -0.35 -1.03
CA LEU A 5 -6.69 0.28 -0.98
C LEU A 5 -5.62 -0.80 -1.18
N VAL A 6 -4.74 -0.62 -2.16
CA VAL A 6 -3.60 -1.51 -2.38
C VAL A 6 -2.30 -0.77 -2.11
N LEU A 7 -1.46 -1.30 -1.23
CA LEU A 7 -0.09 -0.84 -1.05
C LEU A 7 0.87 -1.78 -1.77
N THR A 8 1.92 -1.24 -2.42
CA THR A 8 3.05 -2.09 -2.81
C THR A 8 4.12 -2.14 -1.73
N ALA A 9 4.76 -3.28 -1.56
CA ALA A 9 5.90 -3.50 -0.67
C ALA A 9 7.12 -4.01 -1.45
N ALA A 10 8.33 -3.78 -0.94
CA ALA A 10 9.59 -4.18 -1.57
C ALA A 10 9.80 -5.69 -1.61
N ASN A 11 9.26 -6.42 -0.64
CA ASN A 11 9.39 -7.87 -0.49
C ASN A 11 8.35 -8.39 0.50
N GLU A 12 8.28 -9.71 0.66
CA GLU A 12 7.33 -10.37 1.58
C GLU A 12 7.49 -9.95 3.04
N LYS A 13 8.74 -9.71 3.50
CA LYS A 13 8.99 -9.25 4.87
C LYS A 13 8.37 -7.88 5.11
N GLN A 14 8.57 -6.94 4.19
CA GLN A 14 7.96 -5.61 4.29
C GLN A 14 6.44 -5.67 4.14
N LYS A 15 5.91 -6.53 3.25
CA LYS A 15 4.47 -6.77 3.12
C LYS A 15 3.85 -7.20 4.46
N SER A 16 4.47 -8.17 5.14
CA SER A 16 4.00 -8.63 6.46
C SER A 16 3.99 -7.48 7.48
N THR A 17 5.02 -6.64 7.51
CA THR A 17 5.05 -5.46 8.38
C THR A 17 3.93 -4.48 8.05
N PHE A 18 3.70 -4.18 6.77
CA PHE A 18 2.65 -3.24 6.35
C PHE A 18 1.26 -3.75 6.73
N LEU A 19 0.99 -5.04 6.55
CA LEU A 19 -0.28 -5.65 6.98
C LEU A 19 -0.49 -5.49 8.50
N LYS A 20 0.55 -5.70 9.31
CA LYS A 20 0.47 -5.48 10.75
C LYS A 20 0.19 -4.02 11.09
N GLN A 21 0.86 -3.07 10.41
CA GLN A 21 0.62 -1.64 10.63
C GLN A 21 -0.82 -1.25 10.25
N LEU A 22 -1.32 -1.74 9.10
CA LEU A 22 -2.70 -1.48 8.66
C LEU A 22 -3.74 -2.01 9.64
N ASN A 23 -3.50 -3.15 10.30
CA ASN A 23 -4.40 -3.68 11.32
C ASN A 23 -4.51 -2.80 12.58
N HIS A 24 -3.56 -1.88 12.79
CA HIS A 24 -3.60 -0.92 13.89
C HIS A 24 -4.24 0.43 13.51
N LEU A 25 -4.60 0.63 12.24
CA LEU A 25 -5.23 1.85 11.75
C LEU A 25 -6.73 1.61 11.48
N ASP A 26 -7.58 2.58 11.85
CA ASP A 26 -8.98 2.54 11.46
C ASP A 26 -9.17 3.27 10.12
N LEU A 27 -9.17 2.50 9.03
CA LEU A 27 -9.28 3.06 7.67
C LEU A 27 -10.69 2.97 7.09
N ARG A 28 -11.70 2.58 7.88
CA ARG A 28 -13.06 2.30 7.41
C ARG A 28 -13.77 3.50 6.78
N GLU A 29 -13.41 4.71 7.19
CA GLU A 29 -13.91 5.95 6.58
C GLU A 29 -13.38 6.15 5.15
N TYR A 30 -12.22 5.58 4.81
CA TYR A 30 -11.50 5.78 3.56
C TYR A 30 -11.71 4.65 2.55
N CYS A 31 -11.61 3.40 3.01
CA CYS A 31 -11.68 2.22 2.16
C CYS A 31 -12.41 1.05 2.84
N LYS A 32 -13.09 0.22 2.02
CA LYS A 32 -13.77 -0.99 2.52
C LYS A 32 -12.80 -2.11 2.85
N ASN A 33 -11.77 -2.29 2.01
CA ASN A 33 -10.78 -3.35 2.13
C ASN A 33 -9.37 -2.79 1.90
N VAL A 34 -8.38 -3.51 2.40
CA VAL A 34 -6.96 -3.24 2.20
C VAL A 34 -6.25 -4.48 1.69
N ASP A 35 -5.26 -4.32 0.82
CA ASP A 35 -4.35 -5.38 0.40
C ASP A 35 -2.92 -4.83 0.25
N VAL A 36 -1.93 -5.70 0.40
CA VAL A 36 -0.53 -5.36 0.23
C VAL A 36 0.13 -6.35 -0.72
N VAL A 37 0.64 -5.84 -1.84
CA VAL A 37 1.31 -6.66 -2.87
C VAL A 37 2.81 -6.41 -2.82
N SER A 38 3.57 -7.48 -2.63
CA SER A 38 5.03 -7.50 -2.66
C SER A 38 5.54 -7.47 -4.10
N ASP A 39 6.50 -6.60 -4.38
CA ASP A 39 7.25 -6.58 -5.62
C ASP A 39 8.30 -7.69 -5.57
N ALA A 40 7.94 -8.88 -6.06
CA ALA A 40 8.79 -10.07 -5.98
C ALA A 40 10.10 -9.99 -6.80
N ASN A 41 10.30 -8.91 -7.57
CA ASN A 41 11.51 -8.71 -8.35
C ASN A 41 12.53 -7.89 -7.56
N ASP A 42 13.28 -8.54 -6.67
CA ASP A 42 14.39 -7.97 -5.87
C ASP A 42 15.42 -7.17 -6.70
N LYS A 43 15.42 -7.32 -8.03
CA LYS A 43 16.37 -6.70 -8.98
C LYS A 43 15.81 -5.49 -9.73
N CYS A 44 14.51 -5.21 -9.66
CA CYS A 44 13.89 -4.12 -10.41
C CYS A 44 13.54 -2.94 -9.49
N ARG A 45 13.51 -1.74 -10.07
CA ARG A 45 13.19 -0.50 -9.35
C ARG A 45 11.79 -0.61 -8.74
N ILE A 46 11.73 -0.57 -7.41
CA ILE A 46 10.48 -0.66 -6.65
C ILE A 46 9.59 0.56 -6.96
N GLY A 47 8.30 0.31 -7.18
CA GLY A 47 7.33 1.37 -7.54
C GLY A 47 7.42 1.82 -9.00
N SER A 48 7.82 0.91 -9.90
CA SER A 48 7.78 1.10 -11.35
C SER A 48 6.45 0.62 -11.95
N GLY A 49 6.22 0.87 -13.24
CA GLY A 49 5.06 0.32 -13.96
C GLY A 49 4.96 -1.22 -13.92
N GLY A 50 6.09 -1.93 -13.71
CA GLY A 50 6.08 -3.38 -13.50
C GLY A 50 5.34 -3.78 -12.22
N SER A 51 5.53 -3.03 -11.13
CA SER A 51 4.81 -3.26 -9.88
C SER A 51 3.30 -3.03 -10.03
N THR A 52 2.91 -2.05 -10.86
CA THR A 52 1.49 -1.82 -11.20
C THR A 52 0.90 -3.02 -11.96
N ILE A 53 1.61 -3.57 -12.95
CA ILE A 53 1.15 -4.74 -13.71
C ILE A 53 1.00 -5.95 -12.78
N GLN A 54 1.95 -6.16 -11.86
CA GLN A 54 1.88 -7.26 -10.90
C GLN A 54 0.68 -7.12 -9.95
N VAL A 55 0.40 -5.91 -9.46
CA VAL A 55 -0.82 -5.62 -8.70
C VAL A 55 -2.06 -5.97 -9.53
N ILE A 56 -2.13 -5.51 -10.78
CA ILE A 56 -3.28 -5.80 -11.66
C ILE A 56 -3.46 -7.31 -11.84
N GLN A 57 -2.38 -8.06 -12.11
CA GLN A 57 -2.43 -9.52 -12.24
C GLN A 57 -2.91 -10.21 -10.96
N HIS A 58 -2.41 -9.77 -9.80
CA HIS A 58 -2.85 -10.27 -8.49
C HIS A 58 -4.35 -10.02 -8.28
N LEU A 59 -4.81 -8.80 -8.56
CA LEU A 59 -6.21 -8.43 -8.40
C LEU A 59 -7.14 -9.15 -9.37
N ILE A 60 -6.71 -9.39 -10.63
CA ILE A 60 -7.48 -10.20 -11.59
C ILE A 60 -7.66 -11.63 -11.06
N ARG A 61 -6.63 -12.22 -10.44
CA ARG A 61 -6.73 -13.57 -9.86
C ARG A 61 -7.69 -13.62 -8.66
N MET A 62 -7.68 -12.59 -7.82
CA MET A 62 -8.48 -12.53 -6.60
C MET A 62 -9.94 -12.16 -6.84
N TYR A 63 -10.20 -11.21 -7.73
CA TYR A 63 -11.52 -10.58 -7.91
C TYR A 63 -12.14 -10.89 -9.29
N ASN A 64 -11.36 -11.37 -10.25
CA ASN A 64 -11.82 -11.75 -11.59
C ASN A 64 -12.72 -10.65 -12.20
N ASN A 65 -13.96 -10.98 -12.59
CA ASN A 65 -14.88 -10.04 -13.21
C ASN A 65 -15.35 -8.90 -12.28
N SER A 66 -15.35 -9.09 -10.96
CA SER A 66 -15.80 -8.04 -10.04
C SER A 66 -14.84 -6.85 -10.00
N LEU A 67 -13.58 -7.04 -10.42
CA LEU A 67 -12.57 -6.00 -10.46
C LEU A 67 -13.00 -4.79 -11.31
N LYS A 68 -13.76 -5.03 -12.38
CA LYS A 68 -14.17 -4.01 -13.37
C LYS A 68 -15.06 -2.91 -12.77
N SER A 69 -15.77 -3.20 -11.67
CA SER A 69 -16.67 -2.25 -11.01
C SER A 69 -16.10 -1.63 -9.74
N MET A 70 -14.90 -2.02 -9.32
CA MET A 70 -14.28 -1.55 -8.08
C MET A 70 -13.52 -0.23 -8.27
N LYS A 71 -13.69 0.71 -7.34
CA LYS A 71 -12.81 1.87 -7.20
C LYS A 71 -11.60 1.48 -6.36
N ILE A 72 -10.43 1.42 -7.00
CA ILE A 72 -9.20 0.94 -6.37
C ILE A 72 -8.19 2.08 -6.29
N LEU A 73 -7.67 2.32 -5.08
CA LEU A 73 -6.57 3.24 -4.86
C LEU A 73 -5.27 2.43 -4.71
N LEU A 74 -4.35 2.60 -5.66
CA LEU A 74 -3.02 1.98 -5.61
C LEU A 74 -1.98 3.00 -5.12
N CYS A 75 -1.35 2.71 -3.98
CA CYS A 75 -0.28 3.51 -3.40
C CYS A 75 1.05 2.75 -3.44
N HIS A 76 1.96 3.17 -4.31
CA HIS A 76 3.31 2.63 -4.34
C HIS A 76 4.08 3.02 -3.07
N SER A 77 4.32 2.03 -2.20
CA SER A 77 4.88 2.25 -0.85
C SER A 77 6.19 1.50 -0.61
N GLY A 78 6.60 0.65 -1.56
CA GLY A 78 7.73 -0.27 -1.40
C GLY A 78 9.13 0.36 -1.50
N GLY A 79 9.28 1.69 -1.52
CA GLY A 79 10.62 2.28 -1.60
C GLY A 79 11.49 1.91 -0.39
N LEU A 80 12.78 1.60 -0.62
CA LEU A 80 13.79 1.28 0.41
C LEU A 80 14.03 2.39 1.45
N SER A 81 13.32 3.52 1.33
CA SER A 81 13.38 4.61 2.31
C SER A 81 14.79 5.12 2.58
N GLN A 82 15.68 5.05 1.58
CA GLN A 82 17.12 5.35 1.70
C GLN A 82 17.41 6.76 2.27
N ARG A 83 16.50 7.73 2.05
CA ARG A 83 16.61 9.09 2.57
C ARG A 83 16.04 9.29 3.99
N MET A 84 15.34 8.30 4.54
CA MET A 84 14.88 8.29 5.94
C MET A 84 15.03 6.87 6.52
N PRO A 85 16.27 6.47 6.87
CA PRO A 85 16.57 5.10 7.27
C PRO A 85 15.82 4.65 8.52
N HIS A 86 15.54 5.57 9.45
CA HIS A 86 14.78 5.28 10.68
C HIS A 86 13.34 4.81 10.42
N LEU A 87 12.77 5.10 9.23
CA LEU A 87 11.45 4.61 8.80
C LEU A 87 11.53 3.41 7.85
N SER A 88 12.74 2.93 7.52
CA SER A 88 12.91 1.85 6.53
C SER A 88 12.32 0.52 6.99
N ALA A 89 12.41 0.21 8.29
CA ALA A 89 11.89 -1.02 8.87
C ALA A 89 10.35 -1.05 8.95
N TYR A 90 9.72 0.10 9.20
CA TYR A 90 8.27 0.23 9.45
C TYR A 90 7.47 0.71 8.23
N GLY A 91 8.15 1.37 7.27
CA GLY A 91 7.52 1.98 6.10
C GLY A 91 7.15 3.43 6.34
N LYS A 92 7.62 4.33 5.47
CA LYS A 92 7.34 5.78 5.54
C LYS A 92 5.85 6.12 5.56
N ALA A 93 5.02 5.31 4.90
CA ALA A 93 3.57 5.53 4.87
C ALA A 93 2.95 5.50 6.28
N PHE A 94 3.56 4.80 7.22
CA PHE A 94 3.07 4.64 8.59
C PHE A 94 3.77 5.58 9.59
N GLY A 95 4.63 6.49 9.11
CA GLY A 95 5.21 7.52 9.96
C GLY A 95 4.13 8.50 10.43
N TYR A 96 4.18 8.87 11.70
CA TYR A 96 3.24 9.81 12.31
C TYR A 96 3.64 11.25 12.01
N LEU A 97 2.63 12.09 11.75
CA LEU A 97 2.73 13.54 11.63
C LEU A 97 2.44 14.20 12.99
N PRO A 98 2.80 15.49 13.19
CA PRO A 98 2.55 16.20 14.45
C PRO A 98 1.08 16.26 14.88
N ASN A 99 0.15 16.08 13.94
CA ASN A 99 -1.28 16.02 14.20
C ASN A 99 -1.78 14.63 14.64
N GLY A 100 -0.88 13.68 14.88
CA GLY A 100 -1.22 12.33 15.36
C GLY A 100 -1.69 11.35 14.29
N MET A 101 -1.85 11.77 13.04
CA MET A 101 -2.19 10.87 11.92
C MET A 101 -0.92 10.31 11.27
N THR A 102 -1.01 9.11 10.73
CA THR A 102 0.01 8.59 9.81
C THR A 102 0.01 9.35 8.48
N ILE A 103 1.13 9.30 7.77
CA ILE A 103 1.22 9.84 6.40
C ILE A 103 0.17 9.20 5.48
N LEU A 104 -0.13 7.91 5.66
CA LEU A 104 -1.15 7.19 4.90
C LEU A 104 -2.55 7.75 5.18
N GLU A 105 -2.96 7.86 6.44
CA GLU A 105 -4.27 8.43 6.81
C GLU A 105 -4.42 9.85 6.27
N ASN A 106 -3.38 10.69 6.43
CA ASN A 106 -3.41 12.05 5.91
C ASN A 106 -3.56 12.08 4.38
N LYS A 107 -2.91 11.18 3.64
CA LYS A 107 -3.11 11.05 2.19
C LYS A 107 -4.51 10.59 1.83
N LEU A 108 -5.01 9.55 2.48
CA LEU A 108 -6.35 9.00 2.23
C LEU A 108 -7.43 10.07 2.42
N ARG A 109 -7.28 10.94 3.42
CA ARG A 109 -8.17 12.08 3.65
C ARG A 109 -8.22 13.08 2.50
N HIS A 110 -7.13 13.25 1.75
CA HIS A 110 -7.09 14.15 0.59
C HIS A 110 -7.48 13.46 -0.73
N TYR A 111 -7.51 12.13 -0.76
CA TYR A 111 -7.88 11.34 -1.93
C TYR A 111 -9.34 10.86 -1.90
N LEU A 112 -10.07 11.16 -0.83
CA LEU A 112 -11.52 11.02 -0.74
C LEU A 112 -12.21 12.27 -1.29
#